data_AF-A0A5C0VI33-F1
#
_entry.id   AF-A0A5C0VI33-F1
#
_cell.length_a   1.000
_cell.length_b   1.000
_cell.length_c   1.000
_cell.angle_alpha   90.00
_cell.angle_beta   90.00
_cell.angle_gamma   90.00
#
_symmetry.space_group_name_H-M   'P 1'
#
loop_
_entity.id
_entity.type
_entity.pdbx_description
1 polymer ?
#
loop_
_entity_poly.entity_id
_entity_poly.type
_entity_poly.pdbx_seq_one_letter_code
_entity_poly.pdbx_strand_id
1 'polypeptide(L)'
;MKDFDSILNIWNEQADNTPKVDYKELISRYKKSRNKFSAKIWIELIWMILAAFTIGYLWATLSFNTWTTHIAMFIFELCCFYYIYTQIKNLKTLNNDSLLETPEKHIAYIEGFRKERFQQNTRNYYIYTLALALALGLYFIEFFNHVNTITLVLAVAFSITWFALCTFLIRVVYIRKEEKRFNELIAELERLKKQFTNQEN
;
A
#
# COMPACT_ATOMS: atom_id res chain seq x y z
N MET A 1 -21.21 51.82 27.78
CA MET A 1 -22.17 50.92 27.09
C MET A 1 -21.75 50.58 25.66
N LYS A 2 -21.23 51.53 24.85
CA LYS A 2 -20.76 51.25 23.48
C LYS A 2 -19.66 50.18 23.33
N ASP A 3 -18.78 50.01 24.32
CA ASP A 3 -17.71 49.00 24.25
C ASP A 3 -18.19 47.57 24.51
N PHE A 4 -19.33 47.40 25.18
CA PHE A 4 -19.89 46.06 25.41
C PHE A 4 -20.57 45.54 24.14
N ASP A 5 -21.28 46.42 23.42
CA ASP A 5 -21.92 46.09 22.14
C ASP A 5 -20.90 45.78 21.04
N SER A 6 -19.71 46.41 21.06
CA SER A 6 -18.63 46.09 20.11
C SER A 6 -18.02 44.72 20.38
N ILE A 7 -17.79 44.36 21.65
CA ILE A 7 -17.29 43.04 22.04
C ILE A 7 -18.35 41.96 21.76
N LEU A 8 -19.62 42.24 21.99
CA LEU A 8 -20.74 41.33 21.69
C LEU A 8 -20.89 41.10 20.17
N ASN A 9 -20.73 42.14 19.36
CA ASN A 9 -20.75 42.02 17.90
C ASN A 9 -19.54 41.25 17.37
N ILE A 10 -18.34 41.46 17.91
CA ILE A 10 -17.15 40.66 17.54
C ILE A 10 -17.33 39.19 17.96
N TRP A 11 -17.95 38.94 19.12
CA TRP A 11 -18.23 37.59 19.61
C TRP A 11 -19.32 36.89 18.78
N ASN A 12 -20.38 37.59 18.39
CA ASN A 12 -21.42 37.07 17.47
C ASN A 12 -20.88 36.87 16.05
N GLU A 13 -20.03 37.78 15.55
CA GLU A 13 -19.31 37.57 14.31
C GLU A 13 -18.39 36.37 14.41
N GLN A 14 -17.68 36.13 15.51
CA GLN A 14 -16.87 34.91 15.68
C GLN A 14 -17.70 33.64 15.84
N ALA A 15 -18.91 33.72 16.41
CA ALA A 15 -19.84 32.60 16.51
C ALA A 15 -20.40 32.21 15.12
N ASP A 16 -20.75 33.20 14.29
CA ASP A 16 -21.19 33.00 12.90
C ASP A 16 -20.03 32.70 11.92
N ASN A 17 -18.80 33.13 12.24
CA ASN A 17 -17.57 32.88 11.48
C ASN A 17 -16.78 31.67 11.99
N THR A 18 -17.40 30.73 12.72
CA THR A 18 -16.86 29.37 12.69
C THR A 18 -16.96 28.92 11.24
N PRO A 19 -15.83 28.60 10.56
CA PRO A 19 -15.91 28.23 9.16
C PRO A 19 -16.80 26.99 9.10
N LYS A 20 -18.02 27.17 8.59
CA LYS A 20 -18.88 26.10 8.11
C LYS A 20 -18.14 25.52 6.91
N VAL A 21 -17.05 24.79 7.17
CA VAL A 21 -16.35 24.03 6.15
C VAL A 21 -17.43 23.15 5.54
N ASP A 22 -17.70 23.36 4.26
CA ASP A 22 -18.79 22.72 3.57
C ASP A 22 -18.64 21.20 3.76
N TYR A 23 -19.65 20.57 4.33
CA TYR A 23 -19.73 19.12 4.50
C TYR A 23 -19.32 18.38 3.21
N LYS A 24 -19.73 18.90 2.05
CA LYS A 24 -19.36 18.36 0.75
C LYS A 24 -17.86 18.46 0.50
N GLU A 25 -17.23 19.55 0.94
CA GLU A 25 -15.79 19.75 0.82
C GLU A 25 -15.01 18.70 1.63
N LEU A 26 -15.39 18.43 2.88
CA LEU A 26 -14.68 17.43 3.70
C LEU A 26 -14.85 15.99 3.19
N ILE A 27 -16.06 15.62 2.76
CA ILE A 27 -16.27 14.32 2.11
C ILE A 27 -15.49 14.23 0.81
N SER A 28 -15.47 15.29 0.01
CA SER A 28 -14.69 15.31 -1.24
C SER A 28 -13.20 15.15 -0.98
N ARG A 29 -12.70 15.77 0.10
CA ARG A 29 -11.30 15.69 0.52
C ARG A 29 -10.93 14.28 0.96
N TYR A 30 -11.75 13.66 1.81
CA TYR A 30 -11.58 12.27 2.22
C TYR A 30 -11.60 11.32 1.01
N LYS A 31 -12.60 11.44 0.13
CA LYS A 31 -12.68 10.63 -1.10
C LYS A 31 -11.46 10.81 -2.00
N LYS A 32 -10.97 12.04 -2.13
CA LYS A 32 -9.75 12.34 -2.90
C LYS A 32 -8.50 11.70 -2.28
N SER A 33 -8.35 11.78 -0.96
CA SER A 33 -7.24 11.15 -0.23
C SER A 33 -7.28 9.63 -0.39
N ARG A 34 -8.47 9.02 -0.20
CA ARG A 34 -8.72 7.60 -0.44
C ARG A 34 -8.39 7.19 -1.86
N ASN A 35 -8.90 7.91 -2.86
CA ASN A 35 -8.66 7.60 -4.27
C ASN A 35 -7.16 7.70 -4.63
N LYS A 36 -6.43 8.66 -4.06
CA LYS A 36 -4.97 8.77 -4.22
C LYS A 36 -4.24 7.57 -3.62
N PHE A 37 -4.76 7.01 -2.52
CA PHE A 37 -4.23 5.78 -1.95
C PHE A 37 -4.59 4.55 -2.78
N SER A 38 -5.85 4.40 -3.21
CA SER A 38 -6.29 3.34 -4.13
C SER A 38 -5.50 3.35 -5.44
N ALA A 39 -5.25 4.53 -6.03
CA ALA A 39 -4.48 4.66 -7.27
C ALA A 39 -3.05 4.14 -7.12
N LYS A 40 -2.41 4.35 -5.96
CA LYS A 40 -1.09 3.78 -5.68
C LYS A 40 -1.15 2.25 -5.69
N ILE A 41 -2.15 1.66 -5.04
CA ILE A 41 -2.33 0.21 -5.00
C ILE A 41 -2.62 -0.35 -6.40
N TRP A 42 -3.41 0.35 -7.21
CA TRP A 42 -3.63 0.00 -8.61
C TRP A 42 -2.34 -0.03 -9.43
N ILE A 43 -1.48 0.98 -9.27
CA ILE A 43 -0.17 1.01 -9.94
C ILE A 43 0.69 -0.18 -9.50
N GLU A 44 0.73 -0.48 -8.20
CA GLU A 44 1.45 -1.66 -7.66
C GLU A 44 0.91 -2.97 -8.25
N LEU A 45 -0.41 -3.09 -8.43
CA LEU A 45 -1.06 -4.25 -9.03
C LEU A 45 -0.71 -4.39 -10.51
N ILE A 46 -0.75 -3.30 -11.28
CA ILE A 46 -0.40 -3.32 -12.72
C ILE A 46 1.05 -3.77 -12.92
N TRP A 47 1.99 -3.25 -12.13
CA TRP A 47 3.38 -3.67 -12.19
C TRP A 47 3.56 -5.15 -11.86
N MET A 48 2.81 -5.68 -10.89
CA MET A 48 2.90 -7.10 -10.56
C MET A 48 2.30 -7.99 -11.65
N ILE A 49 1.18 -7.59 -12.26
CA ILE A 49 0.58 -8.33 -13.39
C ILE A 49 1.54 -8.36 -14.57
N LEU A 50 2.19 -7.23 -14.87
CA LEU A 50 3.20 -7.15 -15.92
C LEU A 50 4.40 -8.06 -15.63
N ALA A 51 4.86 -8.11 -14.38
CA ALA A 51 5.93 -9.01 -13.97
C ALA A 51 5.53 -10.48 -14.13
N ALA A 52 4.33 -10.87 -13.67
CA ALA A 52 3.80 -12.23 -13.82
C ALA A 52 3.72 -12.64 -15.30
N PHE A 53 3.17 -11.76 -16.14
CA PHE A 53 3.10 -12.01 -17.58
C PHE A 53 4.47 -12.16 -18.23
N THR A 54 5.45 -11.35 -17.81
CA THR A 54 6.82 -11.42 -18.33
C THR A 54 7.48 -12.74 -17.93
N ILE A 55 7.33 -13.17 -16.68
CA ILE A 55 7.86 -14.44 -16.17
C ILE A 55 7.21 -15.61 -16.91
N GLY A 56 5.88 -15.63 -17.01
CA GLY A 56 5.15 -16.67 -17.75
C GLY A 56 5.51 -16.71 -19.24
N TYR A 57 5.69 -15.55 -19.88
CA TYR A 57 6.12 -15.47 -21.28
C TYR A 57 7.54 -16.01 -21.47
N LEU A 58 8.49 -15.64 -20.60
CA LEU A 58 9.84 -16.19 -20.63
C LEU A 58 9.82 -17.71 -20.38
N TRP A 59 8.93 -18.18 -19.51
CA TRP A 59 8.78 -19.61 -19.25
C TRP A 59 8.29 -20.41 -20.46
N ALA A 60 7.37 -19.84 -21.25
CA ALA A 60 6.83 -20.49 -22.44
C ALA A 60 7.75 -20.43 -23.67
N THR A 61 8.60 -19.39 -23.75
CA THR A 61 9.44 -19.13 -24.93
C THR A 61 10.86 -19.69 -24.80
N LEU A 62 11.42 -19.73 -23.59
CA LEU A 62 12.76 -20.24 -23.37
C LEU A 62 12.71 -21.74 -23.04
N SER A 63 13.49 -22.53 -23.77
CA SER A 63 13.71 -23.94 -23.47
C SER A 63 14.73 -24.07 -22.34
N PHE A 64 14.25 -24.19 -21.10
CA PHE A 64 15.11 -24.48 -19.95
C PHE A 64 15.49 -25.96 -19.90
N ASN A 65 16.74 -26.25 -19.58
CA ASN A 65 17.26 -27.62 -19.58
C ASN A 65 17.20 -28.27 -18.19
N THR A 66 17.29 -27.48 -17.12
CA THR A 66 17.20 -28.00 -15.75
C THR A 66 15.79 -27.96 -15.17
N TRP A 67 15.39 -29.07 -14.55
CA TRP A 67 14.16 -29.17 -13.75
C TRP A 67 14.08 -28.14 -12.61
N THR A 68 15.22 -27.76 -12.03
CA THR A 68 15.30 -26.72 -10.98
C THR A 68 14.76 -25.38 -11.45
N THR A 69 14.92 -25.06 -12.74
CA THR A 69 14.41 -23.81 -13.31
C THR A 69 12.90 -23.81 -13.43
N HIS A 70 12.29 -24.94 -13.81
CA HIS A 70 10.83 -25.06 -13.80
C HIS A 70 10.24 -24.89 -12.40
N ILE A 71 10.91 -25.43 -11.36
CA ILE A 71 10.53 -25.18 -9.97
C ILE A 71 10.68 -23.69 -9.61
N ALA A 72 11.80 -23.07 -9.97
CA ALA A 72 12.03 -21.65 -9.72
C ALA A 72 10.93 -20.77 -10.32
N MET A 73 10.60 -20.98 -11.60
CA MET A 73 9.55 -20.26 -12.31
C MET A 73 8.17 -20.47 -11.68
N PHE A 74 7.86 -21.71 -11.27
CA PHE A 74 6.63 -22.00 -10.55
C PHE A 74 6.52 -21.25 -9.21
N ILE A 75 7.61 -21.18 -8.43
CA ILE A 75 7.64 -20.43 -7.17
C ILE A 75 7.48 -18.93 -7.43
N PHE A 76 8.15 -18.38 -8.44
CA PHE A 76 8.00 -16.97 -8.85
C PHE A 76 6.55 -16.65 -9.20
N GLU A 77 5.92 -17.48 -10.02
CA GLU A 77 4.54 -17.30 -10.45
C GLU A 77 3.56 -17.37 -9.27
N LEU A 78 3.76 -18.33 -8.36
CA LEU A 78 2.95 -18.46 -7.14
C LEU A 78 3.08 -17.23 -6.24
N CYS A 79 4.31 -16.69 -6.10
CA CYS A 79 4.55 -15.45 -5.37
C CYS A 79 3.81 -14.27 -6.02
N CYS A 80 3.87 -14.13 -7.34
CA CYS A 80 3.15 -13.10 -8.08
C CYS A 80 1.64 -13.20 -7.87
N PHE A 81 1.06 -14.40 -8.01
CA PHE A 81 -0.38 -14.61 -7.79
C PHE A 81 -0.82 -14.30 -6.36
N TYR A 82 -0.05 -14.73 -5.36
CA TYR A 82 -0.32 -14.40 -3.96
C TYR A 82 -0.34 -12.89 -3.72
N TYR A 83 0.62 -12.16 -4.30
CA TYR A 83 0.68 -10.71 -4.18
C TYR A 83 -0.51 -10.04 -4.88
N ILE A 84 -0.83 -10.45 -6.12
CA ILE A 84 -1.98 -9.96 -6.89
C ILE A 84 -3.28 -10.15 -6.10
N TYR A 85 -3.51 -11.36 -5.58
CA TYR A 85 -4.68 -11.68 -4.77
C TYR A 85 -4.79 -10.74 -3.55
N THR A 86 -3.68 -10.55 -2.83
CA THR A 86 -3.63 -9.69 -1.66
C THR A 86 -3.95 -8.23 -2.01
N GLN A 87 -3.43 -7.72 -3.14
CA GLN A 87 -3.70 -6.35 -3.57
C GLN A 87 -5.13 -6.14 -4.06
N ILE A 88 -5.73 -7.12 -4.75
CA ILE A 88 -7.15 -7.08 -5.12
C ILE A 88 -8.03 -7.06 -3.86
N LYS A 89 -7.72 -7.88 -2.85
CA LYS A 89 -8.42 -7.85 -1.56
C LYS A 89 -8.31 -6.45 -0.93
N ASN A 90 -7.11 -5.89 -0.86
CA ASN A 90 -6.87 -4.56 -0.30
C ASN A 90 -7.67 -3.46 -1.03
N LEU A 91 -7.75 -3.51 -2.36
CA LEU A 91 -8.55 -2.57 -3.15
C LEU A 91 -10.05 -2.69 -2.87
N LYS A 92 -10.57 -3.93 -2.77
CA LYS A 92 -11.98 -4.18 -2.42
C LYS A 92 -12.30 -3.64 -1.02
N THR A 93 -11.42 -3.88 -0.05
CA THR A 93 -11.54 -3.35 1.31
C THR A 93 -11.60 -1.82 1.31
N LEU A 94 -10.70 -1.16 0.57
CA LEU A 94 -10.62 0.31 0.56
C LEU A 94 -11.80 0.98 -0.17
N ASN A 95 -12.31 0.36 -1.24
CA ASN A 95 -13.40 0.91 -2.06
C ASN A 95 -14.80 0.49 -1.59
N ASN A 96 -14.92 -0.28 -0.50
CA ASN A 96 -16.23 -0.67 0.00
C ASN A 96 -16.95 0.54 0.63
N ASP A 97 -17.87 1.14 -0.13
CA ASP A 97 -18.65 2.32 0.27
C ASP A 97 -19.77 1.97 1.27
N SER A 98 -20.08 0.68 1.49
CA SER A 98 -21.14 0.24 2.42
C SER A 98 -20.84 0.53 3.90
N LEU A 99 -19.65 1.07 4.21
CA LEU A 99 -19.19 1.37 5.57
C LEU A 99 -19.52 2.81 6.01
N LEU A 100 -20.19 3.60 5.17
CA LEU A 100 -20.60 4.99 5.45
C LEU A 100 -21.88 5.13 6.29
N GLU A 101 -22.26 4.13 7.09
CA GLU A 101 -23.40 4.27 8.02
C GLU A 101 -23.08 5.17 9.21
N THR A 102 -21.85 5.10 9.74
CA THR A 102 -21.40 5.95 10.87
C THR A 102 -19.88 6.20 10.76
N PRO A 103 -19.41 7.45 10.98
CA PRO A 103 -17.98 7.77 10.95
C PRO A 103 -17.12 6.92 11.89
N GLU A 104 -17.67 6.49 13.03
CA GLU A 104 -16.97 5.68 14.04
C GLU A 104 -16.65 4.27 13.57
N LYS A 105 -17.64 3.57 12.99
CA LYS A 105 -17.44 2.24 12.40
C LYS A 105 -16.41 2.30 11.28
N HIS A 106 -16.43 3.38 10.50
CA HIS A 106 -15.50 3.56 9.39
C HIS A 106 -14.05 3.81 9.86
N ILE A 107 -13.84 4.59 10.92
CA ILE A 107 -12.52 4.76 11.55
C ILE A 107 -12.00 3.41 12.04
N ALA A 108 -12.80 2.64 12.78
CA ALA A 108 -12.41 1.32 13.29
C ALA A 108 -12.04 0.36 12.15
N TYR A 109 -12.75 0.42 11.03
CA TYR A 109 -12.46 -0.37 9.84
C TYR A 109 -11.11 0.00 9.21
N ILE A 110 -10.83 1.30 9.02
CA ILE A 110 -9.56 1.78 8.47
C ILE A 110 -8.39 1.43 9.41
N GLU A 111 -8.59 1.46 10.72
CA GLU A 111 -7.58 1.01 11.69
C GLU A 111 -7.30 -0.49 11.60
N GLY A 112 -8.34 -1.31 11.41
CA GLY A 112 -8.19 -2.75 11.15
C GLY A 112 -7.39 -3.00 9.87
N PHE A 113 -7.73 -2.30 8.79
CA PHE A 113 -7.00 -2.38 7.54
C PHE A 113 -5.54 -1.91 7.66
N ARG A 114 -5.27 -0.84 8.42
CA ARG A 114 -3.90 -0.38 8.74
C ARG A 114 -3.08 -1.49 9.41
N LYS A 115 -3.66 -2.20 10.39
CA LYS A 115 -2.99 -3.32 11.08
C LYS A 115 -2.69 -4.48 10.14
N GLU A 116 -3.65 -4.87 9.30
CA GLU A 116 -3.43 -5.90 8.28
C GLU A 116 -2.28 -5.52 7.32
N ARG A 117 -2.27 -4.28 6.82
CA ARG A 117 -1.21 -3.77 5.95
C ARG A 117 0.16 -3.72 6.61
N PHE A 118 0.22 -3.32 7.88
CA PHE A 118 1.47 -3.35 8.64
C PHE A 118 2.02 -4.77 8.80
N GLN A 119 1.14 -5.74 9.08
CA GLN A 119 1.52 -7.16 9.17
C GLN A 119 1.97 -7.72 7.83
N GLN A 120 1.27 -7.37 6.74
CA GLN A 120 1.67 -7.71 5.37
C GLN A 120 3.08 -7.19 5.05
N ASN A 121 3.37 -5.93 5.37
CA ASN A 121 4.65 -5.31 5.04
C ASN A 121 5.80 -5.62 6.02
N THR A 122 5.51 -6.33 7.11
CA THR A 122 6.53 -6.77 8.08
C THR A 122 6.77 -8.27 7.97
N ARG A 123 5.84 -9.10 8.44
CA ARG A 123 6.05 -10.55 8.56
C ARG A 123 5.90 -11.25 7.21
N ASN A 124 4.82 -10.95 6.49
CA ASN A 124 4.57 -11.60 5.21
C ASN A 124 5.63 -11.18 4.17
N TYR A 125 6.12 -9.94 4.27
CA TYR A 125 7.25 -9.47 3.48
C TYR A 125 8.47 -10.39 3.60
N TYR A 126 8.90 -10.76 4.81
CA TYR A 126 10.05 -11.64 4.98
C TYR A 126 9.84 -13.03 4.36
N ILE A 127 8.66 -13.62 4.54
CA ILE A 127 8.32 -14.92 3.96
C ILE A 127 8.39 -14.84 2.43
N TYR A 128 7.77 -13.79 1.87
CA TYR A 128 7.77 -13.53 0.43
C TYR A 128 9.18 -13.30 -0.12
N THR A 129 10.00 -12.48 0.55
CA THR A 129 11.37 -12.20 0.15
C THR A 129 12.24 -13.45 0.20
N LEU A 130 12.09 -14.32 1.21
CA LEU A 130 12.81 -15.59 1.29
C LEU A 130 12.38 -16.54 0.18
N ALA A 131 11.09 -16.64 -0.12
CA ALA A 131 10.59 -17.48 -1.22
C ALA A 131 11.15 -17.02 -2.58
N LEU A 132 11.16 -15.71 -2.84
CA LEU A 132 11.77 -15.15 -4.06
C LEU A 132 13.29 -15.37 -4.11
N ALA A 133 13.98 -15.24 -2.98
CA ALA A 133 15.43 -15.48 -2.92
C ALA A 133 15.76 -16.96 -3.20
N LEU A 134 14.94 -17.89 -2.69
CA LEU A 134 15.07 -19.32 -2.99
C LEU A 134 14.81 -19.61 -4.47
N ALA A 135 13.73 -19.05 -5.03
CA ALA A 135 13.43 -19.18 -6.46
C ALA A 135 14.59 -18.65 -7.32
N LEU A 136 15.14 -17.48 -6.98
CA LEU A 136 16.28 -16.91 -7.70
C LEU A 136 17.55 -17.76 -7.56
N GLY A 137 17.80 -18.32 -6.37
CA GLY A 137 18.92 -19.24 -6.15
C GLY A 137 18.82 -20.50 -7.02
N LEU A 138 17.63 -21.08 -7.13
CA LEU A 138 17.36 -22.22 -8.02
C LEU A 138 17.51 -21.83 -9.50
N TYR A 139 17.08 -20.63 -9.88
CA TYR A 139 17.24 -20.11 -11.24
C TYR A 139 18.71 -19.96 -11.64
N PHE A 140 19.58 -19.52 -10.72
CA PHE A 140 21.01 -19.38 -11.01
C PHE A 140 21.71 -20.71 -11.33
N ILE A 141 21.16 -21.86 -10.92
CA ILE A 141 21.71 -23.20 -11.24
C ILE A 141 21.77 -23.40 -12.77
N GLU A 142 20.79 -22.90 -13.52
CA GLU A 142 20.81 -22.95 -14.99
C GLU A 142 21.94 -22.12 -15.58
N PHE A 143 22.20 -20.95 -14.98
CA PHE A 143 23.20 -20.00 -15.46
C PHE A 143 24.62 -20.49 -15.25
N PHE A 144 24.88 -21.30 -14.22
CA PHE A 144 26.20 -21.92 -14.02
C PHE A 144 26.74 -22.63 -15.28
N ASN A 145 25.84 -23.20 -16.09
CA ASN A 145 26.22 -23.93 -17.30
C ASN A 145 26.29 -23.06 -18.57
N HIS A 146 25.78 -21.82 -18.52
CA HIS A 146 25.57 -20.99 -19.70
C HIS A 146 26.36 -19.67 -19.70
N VAL A 147 26.88 -19.21 -18.55
CA VAL A 147 27.62 -17.94 -18.45
C VAL A 147 28.99 -18.10 -17.80
N ASN A 148 29.89 -17.15 -18.08
CA ASN A 148 31.21 -17.10 -17.44
C ASN A 148 31.09 -16.91 -15.92
N THR A 149 31.98 -17.54 -15.15
CA THR A 149 32.01 -17.53 -13.68
C THR A 149 32.04 -16.11 -13.10
N ILE A 150 32.79 -15.18 -13.71
CA ILE A 150 32.84 -13.78 -13.25
C ILE A 150 31.46 -13.11 -13.36
N THR A 151 30.78 -13.30 -14.49
CA THR A 151 29.43 -12.75 -14.72
C THR A 151 28.44 -13.30 -13.72
N LEU A 152 28.54 -14.60 -13.41
CA LEU A 152 27.69 -15.25 -12.41
C LEU A 152 27.91 -14.68 -11.00
N VAL A 153 29.18 -14.55 -10.58
CA VAL A 153 29.52 -13.98 -9.26
C VAL A 153 29.01 -12.55 -9.14
N LEU A 154 29.17 -11.74 -10.18
CA LEU A 154 28.63 -10.38 -10.22
C LEU A 154 27.11 -10.36 -10.14
N ALA A 155 26.42 -11.22 -10.88
CA ALA A 155 24.96 -11.32 -10.86
C ALA A 155 24.44 -11.71 -9.47
N VAL A 156 25.04 -12.73 -8.84
CA VAL A 156 24.68 -13.19 -7.49
C VAL A 156 24.94 -12.10 -6.45
N ALA A 157 26.12 -11.48 -6.48
CA ALA A 157 26.48 -10.40 -5.55
C ALA A 157 25.54 -9.20 -5.68
N PHE A 158 25.18 -8.84 -6.93
CA PHE A 158 24.21 -7.80 -7.21
C PHE A 158 22.83 -8.15 -6.67
N SER A 159 22.34 -9.38 -6.89
CA SER A 159 21.04 -9.81 -6.37
C SER A 159 20.98 -9.78 -4.85
N ILE A 160 22.00 -10.30 -4.15
CA ILE A 160 22.05 -10.27 -2.67
C ILE A 160 22.03 -8.82 -2.18
N THR A 161 22.85 -7.96 -2.80
CA THR A 161 22.90 -6.53 -2.46
C THR A 161 21.55 -5.86 -2.69
N TRP A 162 20.87 -6.19 -3.79
CA TRP A 162 19.55 -5.66 -4.13
C TRP A 162 18.49 -6.07 -3.10
N PHE A 163 18.46 -7.35 -2.72
CA PHE A 163 17.54 -7.85 -1.68
C PHE A 163 17.80 -7.21 -0.31
N ALA A 164 19.07 -7.02 0.05
CA ALA A 164 19.46 -6.32 1.28
C ALA A 164 18.99 -4.85 1.24
N LEU A 165 19.26 -4.13 0.15
CA LEU A 165 18.83 -2.75 -0.05
C LEU A 165 17.30 -2.61 0.08
N CYS A 166 16.56 -3.50 -0.57
CA CYS A 166 15.10 -3.54 -0.51
C CYS A 166 14.59 -3.72 0.93
N THR A 167 15.21 -4.64 1.67
CA THR A 167 14.76 -5.03 3.02
C THR A 167 15.10 -3.97 4.08
N PHE A 168 16.32 -3.42 4.05
CA PHE A 168 16.81 -2.52 5.08
C PHE A 168 16.42 -1.06 4.84
N LEU A 169 16.48 -0.58 3.59
CA LEU A 169 16.26 0.84 3.29
C LEU A 169 14.85 1.07 2.75
N ILE A 170 14.52 0.45 1.60
CA ILE A 170 13.31 0.78 0.85
C ILE A 170 12.06 0.45 1.66
N ARG A 171 12.03 -0.73 2.29
CA ARG A 171 10.89 -1.16 3.10
C ARG A 171 10.61 -0.23 4.27
N VAL A 172 11.63 0.19 5.03
CA VAL A 172 11.44 1.07 6.19
C VAL A 172 10.85 2.41 5.76
N VAL A 173 11.34 2.98 4.65
CA VAL A 173 10.80 4.21 4.07
C VAL A 173 9.37 4.01 3.58
N TYR A 174 9.07 2.87 2.96
CA TYR A 174 7.72 2.54 2.49
C TYR A 174 6.72 2.43 3.65
N ILE A 175 7.06 1.70 4.72
CA ILE A 175 6.19 1.56 5.93
C ILE A 175 5.86 2.94 6.48
N ARG A 176 6.87 3.80 6.68
CA ARG A 176 6.67 5.16 7.23
C ARG A 176 5.77 6.02 6.33
N LYS A 177 5.96 5.96 5.01
CA LYS A 177 5.12 6.70 4.05
C LYS A 177 3.68 6.20 4.05
N GLU A 178 3.47 4.89 4.20
CA GLU A 178 2.15 4.29 4.24
C GLU A 178 1.42 4.61 5.56
N GLU A 179 2.12 4.53 6.69
CA GLU A 179 1.60 4.91 8.01
C GLU A 179 1.16 6.38 8.04
N LYS A 180 1.98 7.29 7.49
CA LYS A 180 1.61 8.71 7.35
C LYS A 180 0.29 8.89 6.60
N ARG A 181 0.07 8.14 5.50
CA ARG A 181 -1.17 8.21 4.73
C ARG A 181 -2.37 7.68 5.50
N PHE A 182 -2.21 6.61 6.28
CA PHE A 182 -3.27 6.12 7.16
C PHE A 182 -3.64 7.15 8.23
N ASN A 183 -2.65 7.81 8.83
CA ASN A 183 -2.90 8.84 9.83
C ASN A 183 -3.61 10.07 9.20
N GLU A 184 -3.26 10.45 7.97
CA GLU A 184 -3.96 11.49 7.22
C GLU A 184 -5.44 11.11 6.95
N LEU A 185 -5.71 9.87 6.52
CA LEU A 185 -7.07 9.37 6.28
C LEU A 185 -7.91 9.35 7.57
N ILE A 186 -7.35 8.86 8.68
CA ILE A 186 -8.03 8.80 9.98
C ILE A 186 -8.31 10.22 10.50
N ALA A 187 -7.35 11.14 10.40
CA ALA A 187 -7.54 12.52 10.82
C ALA A 187 -8.64 13.24 10.03
N GLU A 188 -8.77 12.97 8.72
CA GLU A 188 -9.89 13.51 7.92
C GLU A 188 -11.24 12.93 8.37
N LEU A 189 -11.31 11.66 8.74
CA LEU A 189 -12.51 11.02 9.28
C LEU A 189 -12.89 11.52 10.68
N GLU A 190 -11.92 11.74 11.56
CA GLU A 190 -12.18 12.31 12.89
C GLU A 190 -12.72 13.75 12.82
N ARG A 191 -12.23 14.54 11.86
CA ARG A 191 -12.77 15.89 11.59
C ARG A 191 -14.21 15.82 11.12
N LEU A 192 -14.54 14.89 10.23
CA LEU A 192 -15.91 14.63 9.80
C LEU A 192 -16.79 14.27 11.01
N LYS A 193 -16.36 13.33 11.86
CA LYS A 193 -17.10 12.93 13.07
C LYS A 193 -17.40 14.12 13.98
N LYS A 194 -16.41 14.94 14.32
CA LYS A 194 -16.59 16.11 15.21
C LYS A 194 -17.63 17.10 14.67
N GLN A 195 -17.70 17.28 13.35
CA GLN A 195 -18.72 18.15 12.76
C GLN A 195 -20.13 17.57 12.86
N PHE A 196 -20.30 16.26 12.65
CA PHE A 196 -21.62 15.63 12.84
C PHE A 196 -22.11 15.78 14.28
N THR A 197 -21.25 15.51 15.27
CA THR A 197 -21.61 15.66 16.69
C THR A 197 -21.89 17.11 17.10
N ASN A 198 -21.24 18.09 16.47
CA ASN A 198 -21.47 19.51 16.75
C ASN A 198 -22.70 20.09 16.01
N GLN A 199 -23.24 19.40 15.00
CA GLN A 199 -24.48 19.81 14.31
C GLN A 199 -25.75 19.21 14.94
N GLU A 200 -25.62 18.12 15.70
CA GLU A 200 -26.73 17.49 16.43
C GLU A 200 -26.99 18.08 17.83
N ASN A 201 -26.06 18.91 18.35
CA ASN A 201 -26.20 19.65 19.61
C ASN A 201 -26.50 21.13 19.35
#